data_AF-A0A8T6EM11-F1
#
_entry.id   AF-A0A8T6EM11-F1
#
_cell.length_a   1.000
_cell.length_b   1.000
_cell.length_c   1.000
_cell.angle_alpha   90.00
_cell.angle_beta   90.00
_cell.angle_gamma   90.00
#
_symmetry.space_group_name_H-M   'P 1'
#
loop_
_entity.id
_entity.type
_entity.pdbx_description
1 polymer ?
#
loop_
_entity_poly.entity_id
_entity_poly.type
_entity_poly.pdbx_seq_one_letter_code
_entity_poly.pdbx_strand_id
1 'polypeptide(L)'
;MSRRNCGVRSGLFRFNCLDAAIADCVYCDRPFCEQHGERGEDYEDVCARKGCRELLRDIRTVVAWRARVGEANKRNQCPVDGCEEGMDHQCVRCRLLFCRRHVRGRPLPRGSAMRVFDVVTLYKAHHDMASIRFPNLVRSPRTNAPGLVCGHCYHRLKVWN
;
A
#
# COMPACT_ATOMS: atom_id res chain seq x y z
N MET A 1 16.39 -6.20 29.97
CA MET A 1 15.35 -5.71 29.04
C MET A 1 14.17 -5.23 29.87
N SER A 2 13.89 -3.92 29.89
CA SER A 2 12.74 -3.38 30.62
C SER A 2 11.47 -3.83 29.89
N ARG A 3 10.61 -4.63 30.54
CA ARG A 3 9.34 -5.08 29.96
C ARG A 3 8.43 -3.86 29.84
N ARG A 4 8.19 -3.41 28.62
CA ARG A 4 7.19 -2.37 28.34
C ARG A 4 5.81 -3.01 28.44
N ASN A 5 4.84 -2.28 28.96
CA ASN A 5 3.45 -2.72 29.03
C ASN A 5 2.70 -2.26 27.78
N CYS A 6 1.62 -2.96 27.46
CA CYS A 6 0.72 -2.59 26.37
C CYS A 6 0.20 -1.15 26.51
N GLY A 7 0.35 -0.36 25.45
CA GLY A 7 -0.10 1.04 25.40
C GLY A 7 -1.51 1.23 24.85
N VAL A 8 -2.27 0.15 24.65
CA VAL A 8 -3.65 0.19 24.16
C VAL A 8 -4.61 0.36 25.33
N ARG A 9 -5.59 1.26 25.15
CA ARG A 9 -6.68 1.47 26.11
C ARG A 9 -7.91 0.73 25.60
N SER A 10 -8.55 -0.05 26.46
CA SER A 10 -9.73 -0.86 26.12
C SER A 10 -10.90 -0.59 27.09
N GLY A 11 -12.12 -0.84 26.63
CA GLY A 11 -13.35 -0.70 27.41
C GLY A 11 -13.92 0.72 27.54
N LEU A 12 -15.12 0.81 28.12
CA LEU A 12 -15.88 2.05 28.33
C LEU A 12 -15.13 3.05 29.24
N PHE A 13 -14.29 2.55 30.14
CA PHE A 13 -13.55 3.32 31.14
C PHE A 13 -12.08 3.59 30.78
N ARG A 14 -11.63 3.24 29.55
CA ARG A 14 -10.28 3.52 29.03
C ARG A 14 -9.11 3.07 29.93
N PHE A 15 -9.25 1.93 30.60
CA PHE A 15 -8.15 1.36 31.38
C PHE A 15 -6.98 1.00 30.45
N ASN A 16 -5.76 1.23 30.94
CA ASN A 16 -4.57 0.77 30.23
C ASN A 16 -4.48 -0.75 30.38
N CYS A 17 -4.22 -1.45 29.28
CA CYS A 17 -3.85 -2.85 29.35
C CYS A 17 -2.51 -2.96 30.10
N LEU A 18 -2.45 -3.83 31.12
CA LEU A 18 -1.26 -4.02 31.94
C LEU A 18 -0.40 -5.21 31.49
N ASP A 19 -0.81 -5.90 30.44
CA ASP A 19 -0.08 -7.04 29.90
C ASP A 19 1.28 -6.60 29.33
N ALA A 20 2.22 -7.54 29.35
CA ALA A 20 3.53 -7.36 28.73
C ALA A 20 3.38 -7.13 27.23
N ALA A 21 4.06 -6.11 26.72
CA ALA A 21 4.11 -5.85 25.28
C ALA A 21 5.00 -6.90 24.59
N ILE A 22 4.53 -7.36 23.43
CA ILE A 22 5.24 -8.32 22.58
C ILE A 22 5.98 -7.64 21.43
N ALA A 23 5.51 -6.47 20.99
CA ALA A 23 6.04 -5.71 19.87
C ALA A 23 5.61 -4.23 19.93
N ASP A 24 6.23 -3.41 19.08
CA ASP A 24 5.83 -2.03 18.82
C ASP A 24 5.07 -1.94 17.49
N CYS A 25 3.99 -1.17 17.46
CA CYS A 25 3.22 -1.01 16.24
C CYS A 25 4.00 -0.21 15.19
N VAL A 26 4.21 -0.78 14.00
CA VAL A 26 4.97 -0.16 12.91
C VAL A 26 4.38 1.15 12.35
N TYR A 27 3.13 1.47 12.71
CA TYR A 27 2.44 2.67 12.22
C TYR A 27 2.33 3.80 13.24
N CYS A 28 2.46 3.50 14.54
CA CYS A 28 2.29 4.51 15.58
C CYS A 28 3.29 4.40 16.73
N ASP A 29 4.26 3.49 16.60
CA ASP A 29 5.36 3.22 17.53
C ASP A 29 4.93 2.93 18.97
N ARG A 30 3.67 2.51 19.17
CA ARG A 30 3.14 2.20 20.49
C ARG A 30 3.22 0.70 20.76
N PRO A 31 3.64 0.30 21.98
CA PRO A 31 3.72 -1.10 22.35
C PRO A 31 2.34 -1.74 22.45
N PHE A 32 2.22 -3.02 22.12
CA PHE A 32 0.99 -3.80 22.25
C PHE A 32 1.26 -5.23 22.73
N CYS A 33 0.26 -5.87 23.35
CA CYS A 33 0.29 -7.29 23.77
C CYS A 33 -0.47 -8.18 22.76
N GLU A 34 -0.44 -9.49 22.95
CA GLU A 34 -1.10 -10.48 22.07
C GLU A 34 -2.61 -10.25 21.87
N GLN A 35 -3.29 -9.66 22.84
CA GLN A 35 -4.72 -9.35 22.74
C GLN A 35 -5.01 -8.04 22.00
N HIS A 36 -4.03 -7.15 21.94
CA HIS A 36 -4.19 -5.76 21.50
C HIS A 36 -3.37 -5.42 20.26
N GLY A 37 -2.98 -6.43 19.51
CA GLY A 37 -2.42 -6.31 18.17
C GLY A 37 -2.16 -7.67 17.58
N GLU A 38 -1.73 -7.66 16.33
CA GLU A 38 -1.28 -8.85 15.64
C GLU A 38 0.19 -8.69 15.28
N ARG A 39 0.91 -9.81 15.34
CA ARG A 39 2.24 -9.94 14.75
C ARG A 39 2.09 -10.59 13.39
N GLY A 40 2.82 -10.09 12.41
CA GLY A 40 2.84 -10.68 11.09
C GLY A 40 4.23 -10.61 10.49
N GLU A 41 4.38 -11.24 9.34
CA GLU A 41 5.63 -11.20 8.58
C GLU A 41 5.82 -9.82 7.96
N ASP A 42 7.06 -9.32 7.99
CA ASP A 42 7.50 -8.10 7.32
C ASP A 42 6.57 -6.89 7.50
N TYR A 43 6.76 -6.16 8.60
CA TYR A 43 6.09 -4.88 8.90
C TYR A 43 4.57 -5.00 9.14
N GLU A 44 4.14 -6.15 9.67
CA GLU A 44 2.74 -6.42 10.03
C GLU A 44 2.51 -6.48 11.54
N ASP A 45 3.48 -6.02 12.35
CA ASP A 45 3.30 -5.80 13.79
C ASP A 45 2.41 -4.56 14.01
N VAL A 46 1.11 -4.78 14.22
CA VAL A 46 0.10 -3.72 14.22
C VAL A 46 -0.80 -3.79 15.44
N CYS A 47 -0.92 -2.68 16.16
CA CYS A 47 -1.83 -2.59 17.31
C CYS A 47 -3.31 -2.55 16.88
N ALA A 48 -4.20 -2.94 17.79
CA ALA A 48 -5.64 -3.01 17.60
C ALA A 48 -6.35 -1.64 17.54
N ARG A 49 -5.63 -0.52 17.45
CA ARG A 49 -6.28 0.78 17.25
C ARG A 49 -6.95 0.83 15.89
N LYS A 50 -8.11 1.46 15.83
CA LYS A 50 -8.94 1.55 14.62
C LYS A 50 -8.14 2.03 13.41
N GLY A 51 -7.46 3.17 13.53
CA GLY A 51 -6.68 3.74 12.41
C GLY A 51 -5.52 2.83 11.95
N CYS A 52 -4.85 2.15 12.87
CA CYS A 52 -3.76 1.22 12.53
C CYS A 52 -4.29 -0.04 11.84
N ARG A 53 -5.41 -0.60 12.31
CA ARG A 53 -6.07 -1.75 11.67
C ARG A 53 -6.64 -1.41 10.29
N GLU A 54 -7.25 -0.24 10.14
CA GLU A 54 -7.74 0.25 8.85
C GLU A 54 -6.58 0.42 7.86
N LEU A 55 -5.45 0.97 8.31
CA LEU A 55 -4.25 1.11 7.50
C LEU A 55 -3.69 -0.24 7.05
N LEU A 56 -3.61 -1.23 7.95
CA LEU A 56 -3.17 -2.59 7.62
C LEU A 56 -4.07 -3.25 6.59
N ARG A 57 -5.40 -3.17 6.79
CA ARG A 57 -6.38 -3.72 5.85
C ARG A 57 -6.23 -3.09 4.47
N ASP A 58 -6.03 -1.77 4.43
CA ASP A 58 -5.79 -1.06 3.19
C ASP A 58 -4.50 -1.54 2.51
N ILE A 59 -3.42 -1.76 3.27
CA ILE A 59 -2.13 -2.23 2.74
C ILE A 59 -2.29 -3.64 2.16
N ARG A 60 -2.88 -4.57 2.91
CA ARG A 60 -3.16 -5.94 2.44
C ARG A 60 -4.00 -5.94 1.16
N THR A 61 -5.03 -5.09 1.11
CA THR A 61 -5.87 -4.91 -0.10
C THR A 61 -5.05 -4.51 -1.31
N VAL A 62 -4.08 -3.62 -1.13
CA VAL A 62 -3.25 -3.08 -2.21
C VAL A 62 -2.22 -4.09 -2.66
N VAL A 63 -1.57 -4.78 -1.72
CA VAL A 63 -0.61 -5.85 -2.02
C VAL A 63 -1.31 -6.95 -2.82
N ALA A 64 -2.47 -7.42 -2.37
CA ALA A 64 -3.25 -8.42 -3.08
C ALA A 64 -3.68 -7.95 -4.47
N TRP A 65 -4.19 -6.71 -4.59
CA TRP A 65 -4.53 -6.13 -5.89
C TRP A 65 -3.31 -6.06 -6.83
N ARG A 66 -2.17 -5.61 -6.32
CA ARG A 66 -0.94 -5.43 -7.10
C ARG A 66 -0.40 -6.77 -7.60
N ALA A 67 -0.47 -7.82 -6.78
CA ALA A 67 -0.11 -9.18 -7.17
C ALA A 67 -0.97 -9.67 -8.34
N ARG A 68 -2.31 -9.55 -8.24
CA ARG A 68 -3.23 -9.95 -9.33
C ARG A 68 -2.96 -9.18 -10.63
N VAL A 69 -2.77 -7.87 -10.53
CA VAL A 69 -2.49 -7.02 -11.68
C VAL A 69 -1.12 -7.32 -12.29
N GLY A 70 -0.14 -7.67 -11.45
CA GLY A 70 1.19 -8.11 -11.88
C GLY A 70 1.12 -9.33 -12.79
N GLU A 71 0.29 -10.32 -12.45
CA GLU A 71 0.10 -11.53 -13.27
C GLU A 71 -0.60 -11.26 -14.62
N ALA A 72 -1.53 -10.30 -14.68
CA ALA A 72 -2.08 -9.84 -15.96
C ALA A 72 -1.02 -9.08 -16.78
N ASN A 73 -0.20 -8.27 -16.11
CA ASN A 73 0.89 -7.53 -16.73
C ASN A 73 1.91 -8.43 -17.42
N LYS A 74 2.29 -9.55 -16.77
CA LYS A 74 3.17 -10.58 -17.35
C LYS A 74 2.61 -11.20 -18.64
N ARG A 75 1.28 -11.21 -18.80
CA ARG A 75 0.57 -11.75 -19.98
C ARG A 75 0.27 -10.70 -21.05
N ASN A 76 0.78 -9.47 -20.89
CA ASN A 76 0.49 -8.33 -21.75
C ASN A 76 -1.02 -7.97 -21.86
N GLN A 77 -1.82 -8.28 -20.84
CA GLN A 77 -3.27 -8.06 -20.83
C GLN A 77 -3.65 -6.97 -19.84
N CYS A 78 -4.53 -6.06 -20.24
CA CYS A 78 -5.09 -5.07 -19.32
C CYS A 78 -5.75 -5.77 -18.12
N PRO A 79 -5.40 -5.39 -16.88
CA PRO A 79 -5.84 -6.11 -15.67
C PRO A 79 -7.28 -5.78 -15.24
N VAL A 80 -8.05 -5.10 -16.09
CA VAL A 80 -9.45 -4.76 -15.82
C VAL A 80 -10.32 -5.87 -16.37
N ASP A 81 -11.20 -6.41 -15.54
CA ASP A 81 -12.07 -7.53 -15.91
C ASP A 81 -12.84 -7.23 -17.20
N GLY A 82 -12.77 -8.17 -18.15
CA GLY A 82 -13.39 -8.03 -19.48
C GLY A 82 -12.67 -7.10 -20.45
N CYS A 83 -11.45 -6.65 -20.14
CA CYS A 83 -10.64 -5.86 -21.05
C CYS A 83 -9.57 -6.72 -21.76
N GLU A 84 -9.66 -6.81 -23.08
CA GLU A 84 -8.71 -7.57 -23.91
C GLU A 84 -7.67 -6.68 -24.60
N GLU A 85 -7.67 -5.38 -24.30
CA GLU A 85 -6.72 -4.43 -24.89
C GLU A 85 -5.30 -4.63 -24.35
N GLY A 86 -4.31 -4.44 -25.22
CA GLY A 86 -2.90 -4.41 -24.87
C GLY A 86 -2.56 -3.24 -23.94
N MET A 87 -1.47 -3.38 -23.18
CA MET A 87 -1.06 -2.38 -22.20
C MET A 87 0.14 -1.58 -22.69
N ASP A 88 -0.05 -0.27 -22.84
CA ASP A 88 1.03 0.65 -23.26
C ASP A 88 1.24 1.79 -22.26
N HIS A 89 0.45 1.85 -21.18
CA HIS A 89 0.44 3.00 -20.28
C HIS A 89 0.72 2.63 -18.83
N GLN A 90 1.80 3.17 -18.28
CA GLN A 90 2.20 2.96 -16.89
C GLN A 90 1.47 3.92 -15.95
N CYS A 91 0.88 3.38 -14.89
CA CYS A 91 0.38 4.17 -13.77
C CYS A 91 1.53 4.71 -12.92
N VAL A 92 1.62 6.02 -12.72
CA VAL A 92 2.70 6.66 -11.96
C VAL A 92 2.72 6.31 -10.47
N ARG A 93 1.59 5.79 -9.94
CA ARG A 93 1.43 5.41 -8.52
C ARG A 93 1.86 3.96 -8.29
N CYS A 94 1.20 3.02 -8.96
CA CYS A 94 1.45 1.59 -8.74
C CYS A 94 2.51 0.99 -9.68
N ARG A 95 2.99 1.75 -10.67
CA ARG A 95 4.00 1.34 -11.67
C ARG A 95 3.62 0.16 -12.57
N LEU A 96 2.36 -0.28 -12.52
CA LEU A 96 1.82 -1.33 -13.39
C LEU A 96 1.30 -0.73 -14.71
N LEU A 97 1.25 -1.55 -15.76
CA LEU A 97 0.75 -1.16 -17.08
C LEU A 97 -0.76 -1.45 -17.21
N PHE A 98 -1.40 -0.66 -18.05
CA PHE A 98 -2.83 -0.67 -18.34
C PHE A 98 -3.04 -0.20 -19.80
N CYS A 99 -4.21 -0.49 -20.38
CA CYS A 99 -4.60 0.09 -21.66
C CYS A 99 -5.00 1.57 -21.51
N ARG A 100 -5.12 2.28 -22.64
CA ARG A 100 -5.41 3.72 -22.69
C ARG A 100 -6.74 4.09 -22.02
N ARG A 101 -7.73 3.21 -22.09
CA ARG A 101 -9.07 3.42 -21.50
C ARG A 101 -9.08 3.34 -19.98
N HIS A 102 -8.14 2.61 -19.40
CA HIS A 102 -8.09 2.32 -17.96
C HIS A 102 -7.04 3.14 -17.20
N VAL A 103 -6.43 4.10 -17.88
CA VAL A 103 -5.63 5.17 -17.29
C VAL A 103 -6.26 6.52 -17.57
N ARG A 104 -6.04 7.45 -16.66
CA ARG A 104 -6.51 8.83 -16.82
C ARG A 104 -5.35 9.78 -16.55
N GLY A 105 -5.21 10.79 -17.39
CA GLY A 105 -4.30 11.90 -17.11
C GLY A 105 -4.79 12.65 -15.89
N ARG A 106 -3.94 12.77 -14.87
CA ARG A 106 -4.21 13.66 -13.74
C ARG A 106 -3.00 14.60 -13.57
N PRO A 107 -3.21 15.92 -13.48
CA PRO A 107 -2.19 16.77 -12.91
C PRO A 107 -2.03 16.36 -11.45
N LEU A 108 -0.92 15.70 -11.13
CA LEU A 108 -0.56 15.45 -9.75
C LEU A 108 -0.31 16.82 -9.10
N PRO A 109 -0.93 17.14 -7.94
CA PRO A 109 -0.63 18.38 -7.24
C PRO A 109 0.88 18.48 -7.00
N ARG A 110 1.47 19.66 -7.22
CA ARG A 110 2.87 19.90 -6.81
C ARG A 110 2.98 19.62 -5.31
N GLY A 111 3.88 18.73 -4.91
CA GLY A 111 4.05 18.38 -3.50
C GLY A 111 2.99 17.43 -2.93
N SER A 112 2.20 16.72 -3.75
CA SER A 112 1.48 15.54 -3.27
C SER A 112 2.50 14.45 -2.95
N ALA A 113 3.12 14.59 -1.79
CA ALA A 113 4.10 13.67 -1.24
C ALA A 113 3.51 12.26 -1.33
N MET A 114 4.31 11.39 -1.91
CA MET A 114 4.25 9.95 -1.78
C MET A 114 4.00 9.66 -0.28
N ARG A 115 2.74 9.40 0.11
CA ARG A 115 2.40 9.22 1.53
C ARG A 115 3.13 7.96 1.99
N VAL A 116 3.39 7.81 3.29
CA VAL A 116 4.05 6.64 3.93
C VAL A 116 3.54 5.29 3.37
N PHE A 117 2.26 5.26 2.98
CA PHE A 117 1.61 4.16 2.27
C PHE A 117 2.34 3.69 1.00
N ASP A 118 2.81 4.62 0.17
CA ASP A 118 3.56 4.32 -1.04
C ASP A 118 4.96 3.79 -0.70
N VAL A 119 5.60 4.27 0.37
CA VAL A 119 6.93 3.79 0.79
C VAL A 119 6.86 2.34 1.27
N VAL A 120 5.89 2.01 2.12
CA VAL A 120 5.70 0.62 2.61
C VAL A 120 5.28 -0.33 1.47
N THR A 121 4.37 0.13 0.60
CA THR A 121 3.95 -0.67 -0.57
C THR A 121 5.07 -0.83 -1.60
N LEU A 122 5.94 0.17 -1.77
CA LEU A 122 7.11 0.07 -2.64
C LEU A 122 8.17 -0.85 -2.01
N TYR A 123 8.40 -0.79 -0.70
CA TYR A 123 9.43 -1.60 -0.04
C TYR A 123 9.10 -3.10 -0.06
N LYS A 124 7.86 -3.50 0.27
CA LYS A 124 7.42 -4.91 0.17
C LYS A 124 7.41 -5.39 -1.30
N ALA A 125 7.01 -4.53 -2.23
CA ALA A 125 7.12 -4.81 -3.66
C ALA A 125 8.56 -4.96 -4.17
N HIS A 126 9.55 -4.30 -3.55
CA HIS A 126 10.96 -4.47 -3.91
C HIS A 126 11.57 -5.75 -3.35
N HIS A 127 11.11 -6.22 -2.18
CA HIS A 127 11.60 -7.47 -1.58
C HIS A 127 10.95 -8.73 -2.18
N ASP A 128 9.65 -8.71 -2.51
CA ASP A 128 9.00 -9.86 -3.18
C ASP A 128 9.36 -9.98 -4.68
N MET A 129 9.88 -8.92 -5.32
CA MET A 129 10.14 -8.89 -6.76
C MET A 129 11.62 -9.01 -7.17
N ALA A 130 12.48 -9.62 -6.35
CA ALA A 130 13.84 -9.96 -6.78
C ALA A 130 13.90 -10.87 -8.05
N SER A 131 12.76 -11.39 -8.51
CA SER A 131 12.62 -12.23 -9.71
C SER A 131 11.96 -11.54 -10.92
N ILE A 132 11.40 -10.34 -10.81
CA ILE A 132 10.82 -9.62 -11.97
C ILE A 132 11.89 -8.69 -12.54
N ARG A 133 12.62 -9.17 -13.56
CA ARG A 133 13.36 -8.28 -14.46
C ARG A 133 12.35 -7.36 -15.14
N PHE A 134 12.19 -6.14 -14.62
CA PHE A 134 11.50 -5.08 -15.33
C PHE A 134 12.32 -4.76 -16.60
N PRO A 135 11.87 -5.12 -17.81
CA PRO A 135 12.55 -4.72 -19.01
C PRO A 135 12.27 -3.22 -19.14
N ASN A 136 13.32 -2.42 -18.98
CA ASN A 136 13.30 -0.98 -19.16
C ASN A 136 12.30 -0.22 -18.28
N LEU A 137 12.81 0.30 -17.16
CA LEU A 137 12.34 1.58 -16.63
C LEU A 137 12.39 2.59 -17.79
N VAL A 138 11.28 2.74 -18.51
CA VAL A 138 11.10 3.87 -19.42
C VAL A 138 11.22 5.10 -18.52
N ARG A 139 12.39 5.75 -18.56
CA ARG A 139 12.59 7.06 -17.97
C ARG A 139 11.46 7.91 -18.51
N SER A 140 10.48 8.21 -17.65
CA SER A 140 9.41 9.13 -18.01
C SER A 140 10.11 10.41 -18.47
N PRO A 141 9.93 10.84 -19.73
CA PRO A 141 10.53 12.07 -20.21
C PRO A 141 10.17 13.20 -19.25
N ARG A 142 11.07 14.17 -19.07
CA ARG A 142 10.77 15.45 -18.40
C ARG A 142 9.78 16.27 -19.24
N THR A 143 8.60 15.72 -19.51
CA THR A 143 7.54 16.37 -20.25
C THR A 143 6.47 16.77 -19.25
N ASN A 144 5.89 17.94 -19.46
CA ASN A 144 4.69 18.44 -18.77
C ASN A 144 3.44 17.56 -18.99
N ALA A 145 3.61 16.29 -19.39
CA ALA A 145 2.54 15.34 -19.57
C ALA A 145 1.97 14.98 -18.19
N PRO A 146 0.64 15.05 -18.00
CA PRO A 146 0.01 14.64 -16.76
C PRO A 146 0.35 13.17 -16.50
N GLY A 147 0.85 12.88 -15.29
CA GLY A 147 1.08 11.50 -14.87
C GLY A 147 -0.20 10.68 -15.03
N LEU A 148 -0.10 9.56 -15.73
CA LEU A 148 -1.23 8.66 -15.91
C LEU A 148 -1.50 7.89 -14.62
N VAL A 149 -2.76 7.84 -14.18
CA VAL A 149 -3.18 7.13 -12.98
C VAL A 149 -4.28 6.13 -13.36
N CYS A 150 -4.14 4.87 -12.93
CA CYS A 150 -5.16 3.86 -13.18
C CYS A 150 -6.43 4.10 -12.34
N GLY A 151 -7.55 3.48 -12.73
CA GLY A 151 -8.82 3.60 -12.02
C GLY A 151 -8.72 3.27 -10.53
N HIS A 152 -8.03 2.19 -10.15
CA HIS A 152 -7.83 1.79 -8.75
C HIS A 152 -7.13 2.88 -7.93
N CYS A 153 -5.96 3.35 -8.40
CA CYS A 153 -5.23 4.41 -7.71
C CYS A 153 -6.02 5.73 -7.70
N TYR A 154 -6.80 6.01 -8.76
CA TYR A 154 -7.63 7.20 -8.84
C TYR A 154 -8.75 7.20 -7.78
N HIS A 155 -9.47 6.08 -7.61
CA HIS A 155 -10.53 5.97 -6.60
C HIS A 155 -9.98 6.11 -5.19
N ARG A 156 -8.82 5.51 -4.89
CA ARG A 156 -8.20 5.63 -3.57
C ARG A 156 -7.80 7.06 -3.24
N LEU A 157 -7.42 7.88 -4.22
CA LEU A 157 -7.11 9.30 -3.98
C LEU A 157 -8.34 10.12 -3.54
N LYS A 158 -9.57 9.66 -3.85
CA LYS A 158 -10.80 10.35 -3.44
C LYS A 158 -11.25 10.04 -2.02
N VAL A 159 -10.87 8.88 -1.48
CA VAL A 159 -11.32 8.43 -0.15
C VAL A 159 -10.60 9.15 1.00
N TRP A 160 -9.44 9.75 0.72
CA TRP A 160 -8.57 10.38 1.71
C TRP A 160 -8.41 11.91 1.54
N ASN A 161 -9.31 12.51 0.75
CA ASN A 161 -9.50 13.96 0.60
C ASN A 161 -10.86 14.31 1.20
#